data_AF-A0A6V8MGL5-F1
#
_entry.id   AF-A0A6V8MGL5-F1
#
_cell.length_a   1.000
_cell.length_b   1.000
_cell.length_c   1.000
_cell.angle_alpha   90.00
_cell.angle_beta   90.00
_cell.angle_gamma   90.00
#
_symmetry.space_group_name_H-M   'P 1'
#
loop_
_entity.id
_entity.type
_entity.pdbx_description
1 polymer ?
#
loop_
_entity_poly.entity_id
_entity_poly.type
_entity_poly.pdbx_seq_one_letter_code
_entity_poly.pdbx_strand_id
1 'polypeptide(L)'
;MPPDQKALNTFLGQRAAISGFVRHLREIHSVPITLPRTNRAKLQRKLTDMLEREMLAILRGDTEDNYRLHRWVALGLTYFHGVPRKVCKVALKEGKLERHEDGSHTLTWEKQDYWIPAIAKSQLLN
;
A
#
# COMPACT_ATOMS: atom_id res chain seq x y z
N MET A 1 19.45 -35.92 -4.24
CA MET A 1 18.00 -35.76 -4.51
C MET A 1 17.83 -34.53 -5.40
N PRO A 2 17.13 -34.62 -6.55
CA PRO A 2 16.79 -33.43 -7.31
C PRO A 2 15.90 -32.50 -6.46
N PRO A 3 16.03 -31.17 -6.59
CA PRO A 3 15.16 -30.23 -5.89
C PRO A 3 13.70 -30.47 -6.30
N ASP A 4 12.79 -30.46 -5.33
CA ASP A 4 11.37 -30.70 -5.53
C ASP A 4 10.53 -29.46 -5.17
N GLN A 5 9.22 -29.52 -5.44
CA GLN A 5 8.31 -28.42 -5.16
C GLN A 5 8.23 -28.10 -3.65
N LYS A 6 8.49 -29.08 -2.78
CA LYS A 6 8.47 -28.93 -1.33
C LYS A 6 9.66 -28.09 -0.86
N ALA A 7 10.86 -28.34 -1.39
CA ALA A 7 12.04 -27.52 -1.15
C ALA A 7 11.82 -26.08 -1.60
N LEU A 8 11.19 -25.86 -2.77
CA LEU A 8 10.92 -24.52 -3.28
C LEU A 8 9.97 -23.70 -2.38
N ASN A 9 8.94 -24.34 -1.84
CA ASN A 9 7.94 -23.67 -1.01
C ASN A 9 8.53 -23.09 0.28
N THR A 10 9.58 -23.69 0.82
CA THR A 10 10.30 -23.19 2.01
C THR A 10 11.04 -21.88 1.75
N PHE A 11 11.47 -21.62 0.50
CA PHE A 11 12.27 -20.44 0.14
C PHE A 11 11.44 -19.28 -0.46
N LEU A 12 10.10 -19.35 -0.46
CA LEU A 12 9.23 -18.35 -1.09
C LEU A 12 9.40 -16.90 -0.60
N GLY A 13 10.11 -16.65 0.51
CA GLY A 13 10.52 -15.31 0.94
C GLY A 13 11.56 -14.63 0.02
N GLN A 14 12.31 -15.40 -0.77
CA GLN A 14 13.38 -14.92 -1.65
C GLN A 14 13.06 -15.12 -3.14
N ARG A 15 11.79 -14.98 -3.55
CA ARG A 15 11.34 -15.22 -4.93
C ARG A 15 12.19 -14.56 -6.02
N ALA A 16 12.73 -13.37 -5.79
CA ALA A 16 13.57 -12.67 -6.76
C ALA A 16 14.91 -13.39 -6.99
N ALA A 17 15.49 -14.04 -5.97
CA ALA A 17 16.72 -14.81 -6.09
C ALA A 17 16.50 -16.19 -6.74
N ILE A 18 15.30 -16.75 -6.61
CA ILE A 18 15.02 -18.15 -7.00
C ILE A 18 14.28 -18.21 -8.35
N SER A 19 13.76 -17.10 -8.87
CA SER A 19 13.05 -17.05 -10.16
C SER A 19 13.96 -17.45 -11.33
N GLY A 20 15.20 -16.95 -11.34
CA GLY A 20 16.21 -17.34 -12.33
C GLY A 20 16.61 -18.81 -12.21
N PHE A 21 16.76 -19.30 -10.98
CA PHE A 21 17.10 -20.70 -10.71
C PHE A 21 15.99 -21.68 -11.12
N VAL A 22 14.72 -21.38 -10.81
CA VAL A 22 13.58 -22.20 -11.26
C VAL A 22 13.44 -22.19 -12.77
N ARG A 23 13.68 -21.04 -13.41
CA ARG A 23 13.69 -20.94 -14.87
C ARG A 23 14.78 -21.83 -15.47
N HIS A 24 16.00 -21.76 -14.93
CA HIS A 24 17.13 -22.59 -15.38
C HIS A 24 16.86 -24.09 -15.20
N LEU A 25 16.34 -24.52 -14.05
CA LEU A 25 15.97 -25.93 -13.82
C LEU A 25 14.88 -26.43 -14.77
N ARG A 26 13.95 -25.56 -15.16
CA ARG A 26 12.90 -25.92 -16.11
C ARG A 26 13.42 -26.01 -17.54
N GLU A 27 14.24 -25.05 -17.97
CA GLU A 27 14.73 -24.94 -19.35
C GLU A 27 15.85 -25.94 -19.65
N ILE A 28 16.76 -26.21 -18.69
CA ILE A 28 17.95 -27.05 -18.91
C ILE A 28 17.72 -28.49 -18.46
N HIS A 29 16.97 -28.69 -17.38
CA HIS A 29 16.81 -30.00 -16.75
C HIS A 29 15.38 -30.57 -16.85
N SER A 30 14.47 -29.89 -17.55
CA SER A 30 13.07 -30.31 -17.73
C SER A 30 12.35 -30.64 -16.41
N VAL A 31 12.77 -30.01 -15.30
CA VAL A 31 12.16 -30.27 -14.00
C VAL A 31 10.84 -29.50 -13.92
N PRO A 32 9.69 -30.15 -13.63
CA PRO A 32 8.37 -29.53 -13.65
C PRO A 32 8.10 -28.70 -12.37
N ILE A 33 9.02 -27.81 -12.01
CA ILE A 33 8.88 -26.92 -10.85
C ILE A 33 8.19 -25.63 -11.27
N THR A 34 7.12 -25.28 -10.55
CA THR A 34 6.35 -24.07 -10.81
C THR A 34 6.47 -23.10 -9.64
N LEU A 35 6.84 -21.85 -9.95
CA LEU A 35 6.73 -20.76 -8.98
C LEU A 35 5.25 -20.43 -8.80
N PRO A 36 4.69 -20.54 -7.59
CA PRO A 36 3.31 -20.15 -7.33
C PRO A 36 3.09 -18.70 -7.76
N ARG A 37 1.95 -18.38 -8.39
CA ARG A 37 1.62 -16.99 -8.67
C ARG A 37 1.47 -16.22 -7.36
N THR A 38 1.97 -14.99 -7.32
CA THR A 38 1.72 -14.10 -6.18
C THR A 38 0.21 -13.94 -6.03
N ASN A 39 -0.32 -14.27 -4.86
CA ASN A 39 -1.73 -14.10 -4.56
C ASN A 39 -2.02 -12.59 -4.43
N ARG A 40 -2.52 -11.98 -5.51
CA ARG A 40 -2.82 -10.54 -5.60
C ARG A 40 -3.81 -10.10 -4.52
N ALA A 41 -4.80 -10.93 -4.19
CA ALA A 41 -5.76 -10.62 -3.12
C ALA A 41 -5.08 -10.56 -1.75
N LYS A 42 -4.15 -11.48 -1.47
CA LYS A 42 -3.36 -11.46 -0.22
C LYS A 42 -2.44 -10.24 -0.14
N LEU A 43 -1.85 -9.83 -1.26
CA LEU A 43 -1.02 -8.62 -1.33
C LEU A 43 -1.87 -7.36 -1.13
N GLN A 44 -3.03 -7.26 -1.78
CA GLN A 44 -3.95 -6.15 -1.62
C GLN A 44 -4.41 -6.02 -0.17
N ARG A 45 -4.81 -7.13 0.47
CA ARG A 45 -5.19 -7.14 1.89
C ARG A 45 -4.06 -6.61 2.78
N LYS A 46 -2.84 -7.12 2.60
CA LYS A 46 -1.67 -6.61 3.36
C LYS A 46 -1.44 -5.11 3.18
N LEU A 47 -1.65 -4.60 1.98
CA LEU A 47 -1.53 -3.16 1.69
C LEU A 47 -2.62 -2.37 2.41
N THR A 48 -3.88 -2.83 2.35
CA THR A 48 -5.00 -2.24 3.08
C THR A 48 -4.75 -2.24 4.59
N ASP A 49 -4.35 -3.38 5.18
CA ASP A 49 -4.04 -3.50 6.62
C ASP A 49 -2.90 -2.58 7.05
N MET A 50 -1.92 -2.35 6.17
CA MET A 50 -0.81 -1.43 6.43
C MET A 50 -1.29 0.03 6.41
N LEU A 51 -2.10 0.40 5.41
CA LEU A 51 -2.64 1.75 5.27
C LEU A 51 -3.57 2.10 6.44
N GLU A 52 -4.44 1.17 6.84
CA GLU A 52 -5.34 1.34 7.98
C GLU A 52 -4.57 1.57 9.28
N ARG A 53 -3.52 0.76 9.54
CA ARG A 53 -2.65 0.95 10.70
C ARG A 53 -1.97 2.31 10.72
N GLU A 54 -1.48 2.80 9.58
CA GLU A 54 -0.89 4.14 9.50
C GLU A 54 -1.92 5.25 9.72
N MET A 55 -3.14 5.11 9.19
CA MET A 55 -4.22 6.06 9.43
C MET A 55 -4.63 6.10 10.90
N LEU A 56 -4.74 4.94 11.56
CA LEU A 56 -5.02 4.85 12.99
C LEU A 56 -3.93 5.50 13.84
N ALA A 57 -2.65 5.32 13.49
CA ALA A 57 -1.55 5.98 14.19
C ALA A 57 -1.64 7.53 14.08
N ILE A 58 -2.00 8.04 12.91
CA ILE A 58 -2.25 9.48 12.72
C ILE A 58 -3.44 9.95 13.56
N LEU A 59 -4.52 9.19 13.64
CA LEU A 59 -5.71 9.55 14.43
C LEU A 59 -5.40 9.57 15.93
N ARG A 60 -4.65 8.59 16.43
CA ARG A 60 -4.21 8.52 17.84
C ARG A 60 -3.30 9.67 18.26
N GLY A 61 -2.74 10.41 17.31
CA GLY A 61 -1.80 11.48 17.61
C GLY A 61 -0.40 10.96 17.95
N ASP A 62 -0.11 9.70 17.63
CA ASP A 62 1.23 9.09 17.76
C ASP A 62 2.28 9.84 16.89
N THR A 63 1.81 10.72 15.99
CA THR A 63 2.62 11.58 15.13
C THR A 63 2.25 13.05 15.35
N GLU A 64 2.99 13.74 16.22
CA GLU A 64 3.06 15.20 16.25
C GLU A 64 4.08 15.67 15.21
N ASP A 65 3.61 15.93 14.01
CA ASP A 65 4.44 16.45 12.92
C ASP A 65 3.68 17.58 12.21
N ASN A 66 4.41 18.64 11.85
CA ASN A 66 3.98 19.70 10.96
C ASN A 66 3.41 19.15 9.63
N TYR A 67 3.78 17.93 9.24
CA TYR A 67 3.28 17.24 8.04
C TYR A 67 2.09 16.31 8.27
N ARG A 68 1.47 16.29 9.47
CA ARG A 68 0.35 15.39 9.81
C ARG A 68 -0.80 15.46 8.78
N LEU A 69 -1.20 16.66 8.37
CA LEU A 69 -2.26 16.84 7.37
C LEU A 69 -1.86 16.29 5.99
N HIS A 70 -0.66 16.62 5.50
CA HIS A 70 -0.17 16.13 4.21
C HIS A 70 -0.10 14.60 4.19
N ARG A 71 0.36 13.99 5.29
CA ARG A 71 0.42 12.54 5.43
C ARG A 71 -0.97 11.92 5.45
N TRP A 72 -1.92 12.53 6.15
CA TRP A 72 -3.31 12.09 6.16
C TRP A 72 -3.94 12.13 4.77
N VAL A 73 -3.79 13.23 4.04
CA VAL A 73 -4.31 13.37 2.68
C VAL A 73 -3.65 12.34 1.75
N ALA A 74 -2.32 12.18 1.80
CA ALA A 74 -1.63 11.17 1.01
C ALA A 74 -2.11 9.74 1.30
N LEU A 75 -2.33 9.39 2.58
CA LEU A 75 -2.85 8.08 2.96
C LEU A 75 -4.30 7.89 2.52
N GLY A 76 -5.15 8.90 2.69
CA GLY A 76 -6.54 8.86 2.25
C GLY A 76 -6.66 8.70 0.74
N LEU A 77 -5.82 9.39 -0.05
CA LEU A 77 -5.75 9.21 -1.51
C LEU A 77 -5.43 7.77 -1.89
N THR A 78 -4.46 7.14 -1.23
CA THR A 78 -4.14 5.74 -1.49
C THR A 78 -5.21 4.78 -0.98
N TYR A 79 -5.79 5.03 0.19
CA TYR A 79 -6.72 4.13 0.85
C TYR A 79 -8.12 4.17 0.23
N PHE A 80 -8.70 5.36 0.08
CA PHE A 80 -10.07 5.53 -0.43
C PHE A 80 -10.14 5.53 -1.95
N HIS A 81 -9.12 6.07 -2.63
CA HIS A 81 -9.15 6.32 -4.07
C HIS A 81 -8.15 5.49 -4.86
N GLY A 82 -7.32 4.67 -4.19
CA GLY A 82 -6.35 3.80 -4.85
C GLY A 82 -5.19 4.54 -5.53
N VAL A 83 -5.01 5.84 -5.27
CA VAL A 83 -3.95 6.64 -5.88
C VAL A 83 -2.59 6.14 -5.38
N PRO A 84 -1.64 5.79 -6.27
CA PRO A 84 -0.34 5.30 -5.85
C PRO A 84 0.41 6.33 -5.00
N ARG A 85 1.02 5.91 -3.88
CA ARG A 85 1.78 6.81 -2.98
C ARG A 85 2.82 7.69 -3.68
N LYS A 86 3.44 7.20 -4.75
CA LYS A 86 4.42 7.95 -5.55
C LYS A 86 3.79 9.17 -6.22
N VAL A 87 2.53 9.05 -6.62
CA VAL A 87 1.74 10.09 -7.29
C VAL A 87 1.13 11.06 -6.28
N CYS A 88 0.78 10.59 -5.08
CA CYS A 88 0.21 11.44 -4.03
C CYS A 88 1.05 12.70 -3.72
N LYS A 89 2.38 12.63 -3.79
CA LYS A 89 3.26 13.79 -3.58
C LYS A 89 3.10 14.84 -4.68
N VAL A 90 2.97 14.40 -5.92
CA VAL A 90 2.74 15.27 -7.07
C VAL A 90 1.34 15.87 -6.99
N ALA A 91 0.34 15.04 -6.72
CA ALA A 91 -1.04 15.47 -6.53
C ALA A 91 -1.19 16.51 -5.41
N LEU A 92 -0.50 16.35 -4.28
CA LEU A 92 -0.48 17.32 -3.18
C LEU A 92 0.24 18.63 -3.53
N LYS A 93 1.21 18.60 -4.44
CA LYS A 93 1.99 19.77 -4.83
C LYS A 93 1.29 20.58 -5.92
N GLU A 94 0.70 19.90 -6.88
CA GLU A 94 0.08 20.50 -8.07
C GLU A 94 -1.42 20.69 -7.91
N GLY A 95 -2.06 19.89 -7.07
CA GLY A 95 -3.48 19.97 -6.78
C GLY A 95 -3.83 21.08 -5.79
N LYS A 96 -5.11 21.41 -5.77
CA LYS A 96 -5.69 22.39 -4.84
C LYS A 96 -6.36 21.64 -3.69
N LEU A 97 -5.89 21.87 -2.47
CA LEU A 97 -6.50 21.31 -1.26
C LEU A 97 -7.47 22.31 -0.65
N GLU A 98 -8.74 21.94 -0.56
CA GLU A 98 -9.80 22.72 0.06
C GLU A 98 -10.29 22.02 1.32
N ARG A 99 -10.59 22.80 2.37
CA ARG A 99 -11.13 22.30 3.64
C ARG A 99 -12.60 22.70 3.73
N HIS A 100 -13.44 21.74 4.09
CA HIS A 100 -14.88 21.91 4.30
C HIS A 100 -15.21 22.26 5.75
N GLU A 101 -16.44 22.72 5.99
CA GLU A 101 -16.94 23.09 7.31
C GLU A 101 -16.94 21.92 8.31
N ASP A 102 -17.19 20.70 7.83
CA ASP A 102 -17.14 19.46 8.62
C ASP A 102 -15.69 19.01 8.96
N GLY A 103 -14.69 19.75 8.50
CA GLY A 103 -13.28 19.45 8.67
C GLY A 103 -12.71 18.43 7.69
N SER A 104 -13.52 17.91 6.77
CA SER A 104 -13.06 17.09 5.65
C SER A 104 -12.29 17.93 4.63
N HIS A 105 -11.56 17.27 3.73
CA HIS A 105 -10.76 17.93 2.71
C HIS A 105 -11.10 17.38 1.33
N THR A 106 -11.14 18.24 0.32
CA THR A 106 -11.15 17.82 -1.08
C THR A 106 -9.83 18.23 -1.72
N LEU A 107 -9.15 17.28 -2.34
CA LEU A 107 -8.03 17.57 -3.24
C LEU A 107 -8.54 17.55 -4.68
N THR A 108 -8.45 18.67 -5.38
CA THR A 108 -8.70 18.74 -6.83
C THR A 108 -7.38 18.60 -7.57
N TRP A 109 -7.22 17.54 -8.34
CA TRP A 109 -6.02 17.27 -9.15
C TRP A 109 -6.41 16.55 -10.45
N GLU A 110 -5.80 16.94 -11.58
CA GLU A 110 -6.14 16.40 -12.92
C GLU A 110 -7.63 16.45 -13.29
N LYS A 111 -8.34 17.53 -12.89
CA LYS A 111 -9.81 17.70 -13.07
C LYS A 111 -10.65 16.64 -12.34
N GLN A 112 -10.08 15.96 -11.36
CA GLN A 112 -10.77 15.02 -10.50
C GLN A 112 -10.73 15.51 -9.06
N ASP A 113 -11.85 15.32 -8.36
CA ASP A 113 -11.99 15.68 -6.95
C ASP A 113 -11.87 14.44 -6.08
N TYR A 114 -10.97 14.51 -5.12
CA TYR A 114 -10.69 13.44 -4.17
C TYR A 114 -11.10 13.88 -2.77
N TRP A 115 -12.22 13.37 -2.27
CA TRP A 115 -12.68 13.65 -0.92
C TRP A 115 -11.91 12.83 0.12
N ILE A 116 -11.51 13.47 1.22
CA ILE A 116 -10.73 12.89 2.32
C ILE A 116 -11.42 13.27 3.64
N PRO A 117 -11.70 12.31 4.52
CA PRO A 117 -12.38 12.57 5.79
C PRO A 117 -11.58 13.51 6.70
N ALA A 118 -12.30 14.15 7.63
CA ALA A 118 -11.69 14.97 8.67
C ALA A 118 -10.74 14.15 9.56
N ILE A 119 -9.63 14.77 9.97
CA ILE A 119 -8.85 14.28 11.12
C ILE A 119 -9.58 14.75 12.38
N ALA A 120 -10.69 14.11 12.71
CA ALA A 120 -11.30 14.34 14.01
C ALA A 120 -10.34 13.81 15.08
N LYS A 121 -10.05 14.60 16.11
CA LYS A 121 -9.48 14.04 17.34
C LYS A 121 -10.45 12.96 17.80
N SER A 122 -9.99 11.72 17.92
CA SER A 122 -10.81 10.68 18.50
C SER A 122 -11.16 11.10 19.94
N GLN A 123 -12.38 11.56 20.16
CA GLN A 123 -13.02 11.52 21.48
C GLN A 123 -13.48 10.09 21.82
N LEU A 124 -13.16 9.11 20.98
CA LEU A 124 -13.48 7.71 21.19
C LEU A 124 -12.33 7.04 21.95
N LEU A 125 -12.39 7.12 23.27
CA LEU A 125 -12.13 6.06 24.26
C LEU A 125 -12.13 6.70 25.66
N ASN A 126 -13.33 6.85 26.23
CA ASN A 126 -13.55 6.66 27.67
C ASN A 126 -14.01 5.22 27.87
#